data_AF-A0A7H8KUV2-F1
#
_entry.id   AF-A0A7H8KUV2-F1
#
_cell.length_a   1.000
_cell.length_b   1.000
_cell.length_c   1.000
_cell.angle_alpha   90.00
_cell.angle_beta   90.00
_cell.angle_gamma   90.00
#
_symmetry.space_group_name_H-M   'P 1'
#
loop_
_entity.id
_entity.type
_entity.pdbx_description
1 polymer ?
#
loop_
_entity_poly.entity_id
_entity_poly.type
_entity_poly.pdbx_seq_one_letter_code
_entity_poly.pdbx_strand_id
1 'polypeptide(L)'
;MYRVAVVGGKPAPISGAKELGIDVVLVHEEGKYDLDELGPHCERIVHAAIDDRDAILAVLRPLHRERPFDLLLTSTEDAAIPVAAVNAELGLPGTSERTSRIIKDKALTRRALAEHGLSPVRFRAPESAEDAADFQGEVGDRIVVKPIDGVASLHIHVATTPQEAAAAWTALQEAGYSRVIAEEYLDGPVVSVDSFSHQGRHIVVGMSEYLMNDLFVEWQVATISETAWPHREALRAATAELLDAVGLTDGPAHSEFVLTPAGPRVLETHNRLAGSGAPDLVRRATGVDLARMFLTVPLGIDKLPETHPEPTGGAAIRFFVPEAGRITAITGLDEVGVPVLRVPPGVRPPHIIPYLYKFAEDEAAVVISKSEGDTVNPLRAVMDCDNGYVLAQGRDMRDAVAKAAALTERIRFHVE
;
A
#
# COMPACT_ATOMS: atom_id res chain seq x y z
N MET A 1 -12.82 25.10 13.94
CA MET A 1 -12.74 24.37 12.65
C MET A 1 -11.32 23.86 12.58
N TYR A 2 -11.15 22.54 12.49
CA TYR A 2 -9.81 21.95 12.48
C TYR A 2 -9.07 22.38 11.22
N ARG A 3 -7.75 22.53 11.31
CA ARG A 3 -6.89 22.82 10.17
C ARG A 3 -5.73 21.82 10.13
N VAL A 4 -5.64 21.06 9.05
CA VAL A 4 -4.65 19.99 8.91
C VAL A 4 -3.80 20.25 7.68
N ALA A 5 -2.49 20.03 7.82
CA ALA A 5 -1.60 19.93 6.68
C ALA A 5 -1.46 18.46 6.26
N VAL A 6 -1.56 18.16 4.97
CA VAL A 6 -1.34 16.82 4.42
C VAL A 6 -0.24 16.90 3.36
N VAL A 7 0.76 16.01 3.44
CA VAL A 7 1.89 16.00 2.49
C VAL A 7 1.81 14.80 1.57
N GLY A 8 1.76 15.05 0.27
CA GLY A 8 1.56 14.03 -0.77
C GLY A 8 0.19 13.34 -0.69
N GLY A 9 0.10 12.17 -1.29
CA GLY A 9 -0.99 11.23 -1.07
C GLY A 9 -1.97 11.14 -2.24
N LYS A 10 -3.10 10.48 -1.98
CA LYS A 10 -4.20 10.26 -2.92
C LYS A 10 -5.45 11.00 -2.43
N PRO A 11 -6.54 11.08 -3.21
CA PRO A 11 -7.76 11.76 -2.77
C PRO A 11 -8.44 11.11 -1.55
N ALA A 12 -8.43 9.78 -1.46
CA ALA A 12 -9.21 9.05 -0.47
C ALA A 12 -9.01 9.51 1.00
N PRO A 13 -7.77 9.70 1.51
CA PRO A 13 -7.55 10.15 2.89
C PRO A 13 -8.05 11.55 3.22
N ILE A 14 -8.28 12.41 2.22
CA ILE A 14 -8.79 13.78 2.44
C ILE A 14 -10.22 13.99 1.95
N SER A 15 -10.82 12.95 1.37
CA SER A 15 -12.20 13.00 0.89
C SER A 15 -13.16 13.32 2.05
N GLY A 16 -14.16 14.16 1.77
CA GLY A 16 -15.15 14.59 2.78
C GLY A 16 -14.62 15.53 3.87
N ALA A 17 -13.33 15.93 3.86
CA ALA A 17 -12.76 16.80 4.89
C ALA A 17 -13.56 18.10 5.09
N LYS A 18 -14.01 18.73 3.99
CA LYS A 18 -14.82 19.95 4.00
C LYS A 18 -16.17 19.75 4.70
N GLU A 19 -16.84 18.62 4.47
CA GLU A 19 -18.11 18.27 5.09
C GLU A 19 -17.97 18.04 6.60
N LEU A 20 -16.78 17.60 7.02
CA LEU A 20 -16.40 17.40 8.42
C LEU A 20 -15.91 18.68 9.10
N GLY A 21 -15.85 19.81 8.40
CA GLY A 21 -15.32 21.06 8.93
C GLY A 21 -13.82 20.99 9.22
N ILE A 22 -13.07 20.30 8.35
CA ILE A 22 -11.61 20.22 8.37
C ILE A 22 -11.09 21.02 7.17
N ASP A 23 -10.34 22.07 7.47
CA ASP A 23 -9.61 22.83 6.46
C ASP A 23 -8.29 22.10 6.14
N VAL A 24 -8.14 21.63 4.91
CA VAL A 24 -6.95 20.89 4.47
C VAL A 24 -6.01 21.80 3.68
N VAL A 25 -4.77 21.92 4.14
CA VAL A 25 -3.66 22.46 3.35
C VAL A 25 -2.85 21.30 2.78
N LEU A 26 -2.95 21.08 1.48
CA LEU A 26 -2.21 20.03 0.79
C LEU A 26 -0.84 20.57 0.35
N VAL A 27 0.22 19.86 0.71
CA VAL A 27 1.57 20.05 0.17
C VAL A 27 1.83 18.95 -0.86
N HIS A 28 2.11 19.32 -2.10
CA HIS A 28 2.40 18.34 -3.15
C HIS A 28 3.44 18.86 -4.14
N GLU A 29 4.08 17.98 -4.89
CA GLU A 29 4.88 18.38 -6.04
C GLU A 29 3.97 18.80 -7.21
N GLU A 30 4.29 19.93 -7.85
CA GLU A 30 3.54 20.45 -8.99
C GLU A 30 3.50 19.41 -10.14
N GLY A 31 2.31 19.20 -10.71
CA GLY A 31 2.11 18.25 -11.80
C GLY A 31 2.10 16.76 -11.40
N LYS A 32 2.31 16.42 -10.12
CA LYS A 32 2.30 15.03 -9.64
C LYS A 32 1.01 14.62 -8.91
N TYR A 33 -0.06 15.39 -9.06
CA TYR A 33 -1.36 15.09 -8.45
C TYR A 33 -2.50 15.51 -9.38
N ASP A 34 -3.67 14.90 -9.19
CA ASP A 34 -4.88 15.27 -9.92
C ASP A 34 -5.62 16.39 -9.18
N LEU A 35 -5.64 17.58 -9.77
CA LEU A 35 -6.28 18.77 -9.19
C LEU A 35 -7.81 18.62 -9.13
N ASP A 36 -8.42 17.91 -10.09
CA ASP A 36 -9.87 17.72 -10.13
C ASP A 36 -10.30 16.74 -9.03
N GLU A 37 -9.45 15.77 -8.66
CA GLU A 37 -9.74 14.84 -7.58
C GLU A 37 -9.40 15.40 -6.19
N LEU A 38 -8.28 16.11 -6.02
CA LEU A 38 -7.84 16.60 -4.69
C LEU A 38 -8.32 18.02 -4.36
N GLY A 39 -8.41 18.89 -5.37
CA GLY A 39 -8.74 20.30 -5.21
C GLY A 39 -10.06 20.57 -4.46
N PRO A 40 -11.16 19.85 -4.76
CA PRO A 40 -12.44 20.04 -4.05
C PRO A 40 -12.38 19.81 -2.54
N HIS A 41 -11.37 19.08 -2.04
CA HIS A 41 -11.19 18.74 -0.64
C HIS A 41 -10.23 19.69 0.11
N CYS A 42 -9.55 20.60 -0.59
CA CYS A 42 -8.51 21.45 -0.02
C CYS A 42 -8.98 22.89 0.24
N GLU A 43 -8.63 23.44 1.40
CA GLU A 43 -8.63 24.90 1.66
C GLU A 43 -7.59 25.57 0.76
N ARG A 44 -6.42 24.94 0.65
CA ARG A 44 -5.27 25.48 -0.07
C ARG A 44 -4.36 24.35 -0.54
N ILE A 45 -3.74 24.54 -1.69
CA ILE A 45 -2.65 23.68 -2.18
C ILE A 45 -1.38 24.55 -2.25
N VAL A 46 -0.27 24.01 -1.77
CA VAL A 46 1.07 24.60 -1.88
C VAL A 46 2.04 23.58 -2.44
N HIS A 47 3.08 24.06 -3.13
CA HIS A 47 4.02 23.19 -3.81
C HIS A 47 5.38 23.13 -3.11
N ALA A 48 5.87 21.91 -2.88
CA ALA A 48 7.20 21.62 -2.36
C ALA A 48 7.61 20.18 -2.73
N ALA A 49 8.91 19.90 -2.73
CA ALA A 49 9.41 18.53 -2.75
C ALA A 49 8.96 17.81 -1.47
N ILE A 50 8.20 16.73 -1.62
CA ILE A 50 7.55 16.03 -0.50
C ILE A 50 8.51 15.11 0.27
N ASP A 51 9.67 14.83 -0.30
CA ASP A 51 10.77 14.07 0.29
C ASP A 51 11.83 14.98 0.95
N ASP A 52 11.61 16.31 0.94
CA ASP A 52 12.53 17.30 1.49
C ASP A 52 11.90 18.04 2.68
N ARG A 53 12.48 17.80 3.87
CA ARG A 53 12.09 18.44 5.13
C ARG A 53 12.07 19.96 5.01
N ASP A 54 13.13 20.56 4.48
CA ASP A 54 13.32 22.00 4.50
C ASP A 54 12.37 22.68 3.50
N ALA A 55 12.10 22.03 2.36
CA ALA A 55 11.11 22.49 1.40
C ALA A 55 9.69 22.49 1.99
N ILE A 56 9.28 21.39 2.64
CA ILE A 56 7.97 21.30 3.32
C ILE A 56 7.86 22.36 4.42
N LEU A 57 8.89 22.49 5.25
CA LEU A 57 8.93 23.43 6.36
C LEU A 57 8.88 24.88 5.89
N ALA A 58 9.53 25.22 4.77
CA ALA A 58 9.52 26.55 4.19
C ALA A 58 8.11 27.00 3.78
N VAL A 59 7.29 26.09 3.24
CA VAL A 59 5.91 26.41 2.84
C VAL A 59 4.92 26.34 4.00
N LEU A 60 5.11 25.43 4.96
CA LEU A 60 4.17 25.26 6.08
C LEU A 60 4.40 26.23 7.24
N ARG A 61 5.65 26.59 7.56
CA ARG A 61 5.97 27.49 8.70
C ARG A 61 5.24 28.84 8.65
N PRO A 62 5.20 29.59 7.52
CA PRO A 62 4.44 30.84 7.48
C PRO A 62 2.94 30.62 7.66
N LEU A 63 2.38 29.55 7.07
CA LEU A 63 0.95 29.23 7.19
C LEU A 63 0.56 28.84 8.61
N HIS A 64 1.43 28.09 9.30
CA HIS A 64 1.24 27.71 10.70
C HIS A 64 1.29 28.92 11.64
N ARG A 65 2.15 29.91 11.35
CA ARG A 65 2.21 31.17 12.11
C ARG A 65 0.97 32.05 11.92
N GLU A 66 0.40 32.06 10.72
CA GLU A 66 -0.82 32.80 10.40
C GLU A 66 -2.04 32.17 11.07
N ARG A 67 -2.19 30.85 10.92
CA ARG A 67 -3.24 30.05 11.56
C ARG A 67 -2.68 28.66 11.85
N PRO A 68 -2.47 28.30 13.13
CA PRO A 68 -1.88 27.02 13.49
C PRO A 68 -2.62 25.82 12.88
N PHE A 69 -1.83 24.80 12.56
CA PHE A 69 -2.33 23.48 12.20
C PHE A 69 -2.58 22.70 13.49
N ASP A 70 -3.62 21.89 13.51
CA ASP A 70 -3.88 20.93 14.57
C ASP A 70 -3.06 19.65 14.35
N LEU A 71 -2.88 19.24 13.09
CA LEU A 71 -2.11 18.07 12.68
C LEU A 71 -1.34 18.34 11.38
N LEU A 72 -0.24 17.63 11.20
CA LEU A 72 0.45 17.46 9.93
C LEU A 72 0.64 15.96 9.67
N LEU A 73 0.06 15.47 8.58
CA LEU A 73 -0.08 14.05 8.28
C LEU A 73 0.48 13.70 6.91
N THR A 74 0.84 12.43 6.71
CA THR A 74 1.09 11.87 5.38
C THR A 74 0.73 10.39 5.35
N SER A 75 0.26 9.93 4.20
CA SER A 75 0.13 8.51 3.86
C SER A 75 1.11 8.10 2.75
N THR A 76 2.10 8.96 2.46
CA THR A 76 3.08 8.78 1.39
C THR A 76 4.41 8.40 1.99
N GLU A 77 4.94 7.26 1.59
CA GLU A 77 6.13 6.64 2.19
C GLU A 77 7.39 7.52 2.09
N ASP A 78 7.56 8.22 0.97
CA ASP A 78 8.68 9.14 0.77
C ASP A 78 8.61 10.40 1.63
N ALA A 79 7.40 10.80 2.01
CA ALA A 79 7.19 11.96 2.88
C ALA A 79 7.26 11.62 4.38
N ALA A 80 7.24 10.33 4.76
CA ALA A 80 7.09 9.92 6.16
C ALA A 80 8.22 10.42 7.09
N ILE A 81 9.47 10.40 6.63
CA ILE A 81 10.63 10.88 7.41
C ILE A 81 10.66 12.42 7.45
N PRO A 82 10.58 13.15 6.31
CA PRO A 82 10.47 14.61 6.31
C PRO A 82 9.33 15.15 7.16
N VAL A 83 8.13 14.58 7.05
CA VAL A 83 6.94 14.99 7.81
C VAL A 83 7.15 14.81 9.30
N ALA A 84 7.74 13.70 9.74
CA ALA A 84 8.08 13.49 11.14
C ALA A 84 9.04 14.57 11.67
N ALA A 85 10.03 14.96 10.89
CA ALA A 85 10.96 16.03 11.25
C ALA A 85 10.29 17.41 11.28
N VAL A 86 9.37 17.69 10.36
CA VAL A 86 8.59 18.94 10.36
C VAL A 86 7.60 18.99 11.53
N ASN A 87 6.97 17.87 11.88
CA ASN A 87 6.12 17.77 13.07
C ASN A 87 6.89 18.18 14.34
N ALA A 88 8.09 17.62 14.53
CA ALA A 88 8.95 17.98 15.66
C ALA A 88 9.32 19.47 15.69
N GLU A 89 9.65 20.06 14.53
CA GLU A 89 10.00 21.48 14.40
C GLU A 89 8.82 22.43 14.64
N LEU A 90 7.62 22.03 14.23
CA LEU A 90 6.39 22.82 14.44
C LEU A 90 5.70 22.53 15.79
N GLY A 91 6.20 21.57 16.57
CA GLY A 91 5.58 21.16 17.83
C GLY A 91 4.25 20.44 17.65
N LEU A 92 4.06 19.79 16.51
CA LEU A 92 2.85 19.03 16.17
C LEU A 92 3.03 17.54 16.54
N PRO A 93 1.94 16.85 16.92
CA PRO A 93 1.99 15.42 17.17
C PRO A 93 2.12 14.65 15.84
N GLY A 94 2.64 13.42 15.92
CA GLY A 94 2.73 12.53 14.77
C GLY A 94 3.75 11.42 14.99
N THR A 95 3.89 10.57 13.98
CA THR A 95 4.90 9.51 13.97
C THR A 95 6.31 10.11 14.08
N SER A 96 7.15 9.51 14.93
CA SER A 96 8.51 9.99 15.15
C SER A 96 9.42 9.68 13.95
N GLU A 97 10.48 10.46 13.78
CA GLU A 97 11.46 10.22 12.71
C GLU A 97 12.13 8.84 12.85
N ARG A 98 12.39 8.42 14.10
CA ARG A 98 12.93 7.09 14.41
C ARG A 98 11.99 6.00 13.91
N THR A 99 10.70 6.08 14.24
CA THR A 99 9.68 5.11 13.81
C THR A 99 9.59 5.06 12.29
N SER A 100 9.50 6.23 11.62
CA SER A 100 9.45 6.30 10.15
C SER A 100 10.69 5.67 9.49
N ARG A 101 11.88 5.85 10.07
CA ARG A 101 13.12 5.23 9.59
C ARG A 101 13.14 3.72 9.79
N ILE A 102 12.68 3.22 10.95
CA ILE A 102 12.61 1.79 11.22
C ILE A 102 11.68 1.10 10.21
N ILE A 103 10.50 1.68 9.97
CA ILE A 103 9.48 1.13 9.05
C ILE A 103 9.98 1.13 7.61
N LYS A 104 10.60 2.23 7.14
CA LYS A 104 11.10 2.34 5.75
C LYS A 104 12.28 1.40 5.46
N ASP A 105 13.06 1.05 6.49
CA ASP A 105 14.26 0.24 6.35
C ASP A 105 14.01 -1.19 6.85
N LYS A 106 13.92 -2.13 5.90
CA LYS A 106 13.62 -3.54 6.19
C LYS A 106 14.61 -4.16 7.19
N ALA A 107 15.89 -3.77 7.17
CA ALA A 107 16.87 -4.30 8.13
C ALA A 107 16.67 -3.71 9.53
N LEU A 108 16.31 -2.43 9.65
CA LEU A 108 15.94 -1.83 10.93
C LEU A 108 14.65 -2.45 11.48
N THR A 109 13.65 -2.71 10.64
CA THR A 109 12.44 -3.46 11.04
C THR A 109 12.82 -4.83 11.60
N ARG A 110 13.68 -5.60 10.90
CA ARG A 110 14.14 -6.90 11.40
C ARG A 110 14.89 -6.82 12.72
N ARG A 111 15.77 -5.82 12.90
CA ARG A 111 16.46 -5.58 14.17
C ARG A 111 15.49 -5.27 15.30
N ALA A 112 14.53 -4.37 15.07
CA ALA A 112 13.51 -4.03 16.05
C ALA A 112 12.70 -5.26 16.49
N LEU A 113 12.29 -6.10 15.55
CA LEU A 113 11.60 -7.36 15.87
C LEU A 113 12.48 -8.35 16.65
N ALA A 114 13.77 -8.47 16.29
CA ALA A 114 14.70 -9.34 17.00
C ALA A 114 14.96 -8.87 18.44
N GLU A 115 15.10 -7.56 18.67
CA GLU A 115 15.27 -6.96 20.01
C GLU A 115 14.08 -7.26 20.94
N HIS A 116 12.88 -7.39 20.37
CA HIS A 116 11.66 -7.76 21.10
C HIS A 116 11.38 -9.27 21.13
N GLY A 117 12.25 -10.11 20.54
CA GLY A 117 12.06 -11.56 20.48
C GLY A 117 10.96 -12.03 19.51
N LEU A 118 10.55 -11.19 18.57
CA LEU A 118 9.41 -11.39 17.66
C LEU A 118 9.80 -11.94 16.28
N SER A 119 11.09 -11.90 15.91
CA SER A 119 11.55 -12.37 14.59
C SER A 119 12.53 -13.54 14.71
N PRO A 120 12.10 -14.76 14.36
CA PRO A 120 13.05 -15.85 14.10
C PRO A 120 13.68 -15.75 12.71
N VAL A 121 13.29 -14.76 11.88
CA VAL A 121 13.76 -14.63 10.50
C VAL A 121 15.23 -14.24 10.48
N ARG A 122 16.07 -15.14 9.96
CA ARG A 122 17.49 -14.87 9.71
C ARG A 122 17.63 -13.85 8.59
N PHE A 123 18.44 -12.82 8.82
CA PHE A 123 18.71 -11.79 7.81
C PHE A 123 20.12 -11.23 7.94
N ARG A 124 20.60 -10.62 6.86
CA ARG A 124 21.84 -9.85 6.79
C ARG A 124 21.62 -8.66 5.86
N ALA A 125 22.32 -7.55 6.10
CA ALA A 125 22.42 -6.45 5.14
C ALA A 125 23.80 -6.56 4.46
N PRO A 126 23.93 -7.35 3.37
CA PRO A 126 25.22 -7.66 2.79
C PRO A 126 25.89 -6.44 2.16
N GLU A 127 27.18 -6.26 2.44
CA GLU A 127 27.97 -5.12 1.91
C GLU A 127 28.73 -5.48 0.61
N SER A 128 28.71 -6.75 0.20
CA SER A 128 29.34 -7.23 -1.03
C SER A 128 28.64 -8.47 -1.60
N ALA A 129 28.98 -8.82 -2.84
CA ALA A 129 28.53 -10.07 -3.46
C ALA A 129 29.03 -11.31 -2.71
N GLU A 130 30.25 -11.26 -2.16
CA GLU A 130 30.84 -12.33 -1.34
C GLU A 130 30.07 -12.48 -0.01
N ASP A 131 29.73 -11.38 0.65
CA ASP A 131 28.95 -11.40 1.89
C ASP A 131 27.52 -11.96 1.68
N ALA A 132 26.90 -11.63 0.54
CA ALA A 132 25.61 -12.24 0.16
C ALA A 132 25.74 -13.76 -0.08
N ALA A 133 26.82 -14.20 -0.72
CA ALA A 133 27.11 -15.62 -0.95
C ALA A 133 27.36 -16.37 0.37
N ASP A 134 28.14 -15.79 1.28
CA ASP A 134 28.44 -16.34 2.60
C ASP A 134 27.16 -16.49 3.43
N PHE A 135 26.30 -15.46 3.45
CA PHE A 135 25.01 -15.54 4.13
C PHE A 135 24.13 -16.68 3.57
N GLN A 136 24.07 -16.84 2.25
CA GLN A 136 23.33 -17.96 1.66
C GLN A 136 23.91 -19.31 2.11
N GLY A 137 25.23 -19.45 2.12
CA GLY A 137 25.93 -20.66 2.59
C GLY A 137 25.66 -20.97 4.06
N GLU A 138 25.62 -19.97 4.93
CA GLU A 138 25.26 -20.10 6.35
C GLU A 138 23.78 -20.49 6.53
N VAL A 139 22.88 -19.93 5.72
CA VAL A 139 21.45 -20.28 5.75
C VAL A 139 21.26 -21.74 5.33
N GLY A 140 21.97 -22.17 4.29
CA GLY A 140 21.95 -23.54 3.77
C GLY A 140 20.69 -23.90 2.99
N ASP A 141 19.87 -22.91 2.63
CA ASP A 141 18.60 -23.05 1.90
C ASP A 141 18.34 -21.75 1.08
N ARG A 142 17.15 -21.63 0.49
CA ARG A 142 16.71 -20.45 -0.25
C ARG A 142 16.79 -19.19 0.61
N ILE A 143 17.29 -18.12 0.00
CA ILE A 143 17.22 -16.75 0.53
C ILE A 143 16.52 -15.84 -0.48
N VAL A 144 16.04 -14.70 0.01
CA VAL A 144 15.61 -13.57 -0.81
C VAL A 144 16.62 -12.45 -0.67
N VAL A 145 17.10 -11.92 -1.80
CA VAL A 145 17.96 -10.73 -1.88
C VAL A 145 17.15 -9.62 -2.54
N LYS A 146 16.99 -8.48 -1.86
CA LYS A 146 16.12 -7.37 -2.31
C LYS A 146 16.62 -6.00 -1.82
N PRO A 147 16.17 -4.89 -2.43
CA PRO A 147 16.44 -3.56 -1.91
C PRO A 147 15.93 -3.39 -0.48
N ILE A 148 16.68 -2.67 0.36
CA ILE A 148 16.35 -2.48 1.77
C ILE A 148 15.10 -1.61 2.00
N ASP A 149 14.84 -0.70 1.07
CA ASP A 149 13.77 0.31 1.04
C ASP A 149 12.95 0.20 -0.25
N GLY A 150 12.97 -0.99 -0.88
CA GLY A 150 12.22 -1.27 -2.11
C GLY A 150 10.72 -1.35 -1.88
N VAL A 151 9.96 -1.03 -2.93
CA VAL A 151 8.49 -1.03 -2.97
C VAL A 151 7.96 -1.87 -4.15
N ALA A 152 6.68 -2.24 -4.10
CA ALA A 152 5.96 -2.90 -5.18
C ALA A 152 6.60 -4.20 -5.71
N SER A 153 7.28 -4.94 -4.83
CA SER A 153 7.99 -6.18 -5.17
C SER A 153 9.01 -6.03 -6.32
N LEU A 154 9.56 -4.82 -6.51
CA LEU A 154 10.60 -4.60 -7.51
C LEU A 154 11.94 -5.18 -7.04
N HIS A 155 12.62 -5.87 -7.97
CA HIS A 155 13.94 -6.46 -7.75
C HIS A 155 14.02 -7.44 -6.58
N ILE A 156 13.04 -8.33 -6.47
CA ILE A 156 13.07 -9.45 -5.53
C ILE A 156 13.76 -10.64 -6.20
N HIS A 157 14.91 -11.05 -5.68
CA HIS A 157 15.69 -12.17 -6.22
C HIS A 157 15.68 -13.34 -5.23
N VAL A 158 15.13 -14.49 -5.63
CA VAL A 158 15.26 -15.73 -4.87
C VAL A 158 16.56 -16.41 -5.28
N ALA A 159 17.44 -16.70 -4.33
CA ALA A 159 18.70 -17.39 -4.54
C ALA A 159 18.74 -18.71 -3.77
N THR A 160 19.13 -19.78 -4.46
CA THR A 160 19.23 -21.15 -3.94
C THR A 160 20.68 -21.59 -3.76
N THR A 161 21.64 -20.82 -4.29
CA THR A 161 23.08 -21.07 -4.21
C THR A 161 23.86 -19.80 -3.86
N PRO A 162 25.11 -19.92 -3.37
CA PRO A 162 25.93 -18.75 -3.07
C PRO A 162 26.21 -17.90 -4.33
N GLN A 163 26.34 -18.55 -5.49
CA GLN A 163 26.57 -17.88 -6.77
C GLN A 163 25.35 -17.06 -7.21
N GLU A 164 24.13 -17.59 -7.03
CA GLU A 164 22.90 -16.85 -7.31
C GLU A 164 22.74 -15.64 -6.37
N ALA A 165 23.11 -15.78 -5.10
CA ALA A 165 23.07 -14.68 -4.13
C ALA A 165 24.04 -13.54 -4.49
N ALA A 166 25.28 -13.89 -4.85
CA ALA A 166 26.28 -12.93 -5.34
C ALA A 166 25.81 -12.20 -6.61
N ALA A 167 25.24 -12.95 -7.56
CA ALA A 167 24.69 -12.39 -8.80
C ALA A 167 23.51 -11.44 -8.54
N ALA A 168 22.59 -11.82 -7.64
CA ALA A 168 21.46 -10.98 -7.24
C ALA A 168 21.93 -9.65 -6.61
N TRP A 169 22.89 -9.71 -5.68
CA TRP A 169 23.48 -8.51 -5.10
C TRP A 169 24.11 -7.59 -6.16
N THR A 170 24.84 -8.18 -7.12
CA THR A 170 25.50 -7.42 -8.20
C THR A 170 24.47 -6.76 -9.11
N ALA A 171 23.42 -7.48 -9.51
CA ALA A 171 22.32 -6.95 -10.31
C ALA A 171 21.61 -5.78 -9.62
N LEU A 172 21.44 -5.82 -8.30
CA LEU A 172 20.88 -4.73 -7.51
C LEU A 172 21.77 -3.49 -7.52
N GLN A 173 23.09 -3.65 -7.38
CA GLN A 173 24.03 -2.52 -7.47
C GLN A 173 24.01 -1.88 -8.86
N GLU A 174 24.01 -2.70 -9.91
CA GLU A 174 23.91 -2.24 -11.31
C GLU A 174 22.60 -1.50 -11.59
N ALA A 175 21.51 -1.92 -10.94
CA ALA A 175 20.22 -1.23 -10.98
C ALA A 175 20.14 0.02 -10.09
N GLY A 176 21.22 0.38 -9.39
CA GLY A 176 21.32 1.59 -8.55
C GLY A 176 20.88 1.42 -7.10
N TYR A 177 20.53 0.21 -6.65
CA TYR A 177 20.15 -0.06 -5.27
C TYR A 177 21.39 -0.33 -4.42
N SER A 178 21.96 0.74 -3.86
CA SER A 178 23.16 0.67 -3.03
C SER A 178 22.99 -0.08 -1.71
N ARG A 179 21.75 -0.18 -1.19
CA ARG A 179 21.45 -0.83 0.09
C ARG A 179 20.56 -2.05 -0.13
N VAL A 180 21.03 -3.21 0.33
CA VAL A 180 20.40 -4.51 0.09
C VAL A 180 20.18 -5.23 1.41
N ILE A 181 19.11 -6.02 1.48
CA ILE A 181 18.87 -6.99 2.55
C ILE A 181 18.78 -8.39 1.93
N ALA A 182 19.39 -9.35 2.61
CA ALA A 182 19.23 -10.78 2.35
C ALA A 182 18.51 -11.41 3.54
N GLU A 183 17.49 -12.22 3.27
CA GLU A 183 16.64 -12.87 4.29
C GLU A 183 16.48 -14.34 3.96
N GLU A 184 16.34 -15.22 4.95
CA GLU A 184 15.90 -16.58 4.67
C GLU A 184 14.52 -16.56 3.99
N TYR A 185 14.32 -17.48 3.05
CA TYR A 185 13.06 -17.56 2.32
C TYR A 185 11.95 -18.09 3.23
N LEU A 186 10.86 -17.33 3.35
CA LEU A 186 9.68 -17.74 4.10
C LEU A 186 8.74 -18.52 3.17
N ASP A 187 8.50 -19.79 3.48
CA ASP A 187 7.62 -20.65 2.67
C ASP A 187 6.17 -20.56 3.17
N GLY A 188 5.27 -20.13 2.29
CA GLY A 188 3.83 -20.01 2.58
C GLY A 188 3.15 -18.92 1.74
N PRO A 189 1.81 -18.83 1.80
CA PRO A 189 1.09 -17.75 1.13
C PRO A 189 1.36 -16.41 1.81
N VAL A 190 1.49 -15.36 0.99
CA VAL A 190 1.55 -13.97 1.45
C VAL A 190 0.13 -13.46 1.66
N VAL A 191 -0.10 -12.84 2.82
CA VAL A 191 -1.34 -12.15 3.17
C VAL A 191 -1.00 -10.79 3.75
N SER A 192 -1.93 -9.84 3.70
CA SER A 192 -1.77 -8.56 4.37
C SER A 192 -2.82 -8.34 5.44
N VAL A 193 -2.47 -7.46 6.37
CA VAL A 193 -3.29 -7.03 7.49
C VAL A 193 -3.30 -5.50 7.49
N ASP A 194 -4.49 -4.94 7.28
CA ASP A 194 -4.75 -3.52 7.38
C ASP A 194 -5.23 -3.19 8.79
N SER A 195 -4.58 -2.22 9.43
CA SER A 195 -4.83 -1.84 10.82
C SER A 195 -4.79 -0.33 11.01
N PHE A 196 -5.33 0.12 12.13
CA PHE A 196 -5.24 1.51 12.55
C PHE A 196 -4.81 1.60 14.00
N SER A 197 -3.88 2.52 14.27
CA SER A 197 -3.32 2.77 15.60
C SER A 197 -3.80 4.13 16.10
N HIS A 198 -4.12 4.21 17.39
CA HIS A 198 -4.30 5.50 18.06
C HIS A 198 -3.85 5.39 19.50
N GLN A 199 -2.94 6.28 19.91
CA GLN A 199 -2.36 6.28 21.26
C GLN A 199 -1.79 4.91 21.68
N GLY A 200 -1.16 4.19 20.73
CA GLY A 200 -0.56 2.87 20.96
C GLY A 200 -1.57 1.71 21.02
N ARG A 201 -2.86 1.96 20.80
CA ARG A 201 -3.85 0.89 20.65
C ARG A 201 -4.02 0.53 19.18
N HIS A 202 -3.80 -0.74 18.85
CA HIS A 202 -3.87 -1.26 17.49
C HIS A 202 -5.18 -2.01 17.22
N ILE A 203 -5.89 -1.63 16.16
CA ILE A 203 -7.06 -2.37 15.68
C ILE A 203 -6.78 -2.87 14.26
N VAL A 204 -6.70 -4.19 14.12
CA VAL A 204 -6.79 -4.85 12.81
C VAL A 204 -8.21 -4.74 12.28
N VAL A 205 -8.34 -4.25 11.06
CA VAL A 205 -9.59 -3.98 10.37
C VAL A 205 -9.79 -4.94 9.20
N GLY A 206 -8.76 -5.14 8.37
CA GLY A 206 -8.83 -5.93 7.16
C GLY A 206 -7.75 -6.99 7.06
N MET A 207 -8.07 -8.10 6.39
CA MET A 207 -7.07 -9.09 5.98
C MET A 207 -7.29 -9.42 4.52
N SER A 208 -6.23 -9.35 3.72
CA SER A 208 -6.33 -9.51 2.26
C SER A 208 -5.37 -10.57 1.74
N GLU A 209 -5.75 -11.18 0.62
CA GLU A 209 -4.92 -12.13 -0.13
C GLU A 209 -4.85 -11.75 -1.59
N TYR A 210 -3.88 -12.34 -2.28
CA TYR A 210 -3.45 -11.92 -3.60
C TYR A 210 -3.42 -13.07 -4.60
N LEU A 211 -3.72 -12.78 -5.86
CA LEU A 211 -3.19 -13.58 -6.97
C LEU A 211 -1.95 -12.90 -7.50
N MET A 212 -0.86 -13.66 -7.57
CA MET A 212 0.44 -13.19 -8.02
C MET A 212 1.03 -14.12 -9.09
N ASN A 213 1.94 -13.60 -9.90
CA ASN A 213 2.80 -14.40 -10.79
C ASN A 213 4.13 -14.77 -10.09
N ASP A 214 5.00 -15.48 -10.79
CA ASP A 214 6.32 -15.91 -10.27
C ASP A 214 7.29 -14.74 -10.00
N LEU A 215 6.95 -13.53 -10.45
CA LEU A 215 7.68 -12.29 -10.16
C LEU A 215 7.07 -11.52 -8.97
N PHE A 216 6.13 -12.13 -8.23
CA PHE A 216 5.42 -11.53 -7.11
C PHE A 216 4.56 -10.31 -7.51
N VAL A 217 4.16 -10.21 -8.78
CA VAL A 217 3.27 -9.14 -9.24
C VAL A 217 1.83 -9.50 -8.93
N GLU A 218 1.22 -8.74 -8.03
CA GLU A 218 -0.17 -8.88 -7.63
C GLU A 218 -1.11 -8.28 -8.67
N TRP A 219 -2.00 -9.09 -9.22
CA TRP A 219 -3.00 -8.68 -10.21
C TRP A 219 -4.44 -8.98 -9.77
N GLN A 220 -4.61 -9.48 -8.55
CA GLN A 220 -5.89 -9.50 -7.84
C GLN A 220 -5.65 -9.28 -6.36
N VAL A 221 -6.52 -8.50 -5.72
CA VAL A 221 -6.59 -8.36 -4.26
C VAL A 221 -8.00 -8.75 -3.81
N ALA A 222 -8.11 -9.55 -2.76
CA ALA A 222 -9.40 -9.97 -2.21
C ALA A 222 -9.43 -9.89 -0.68
N THR A 223 -10.54 -9.38 -0.14
CA THR A 223 -10.77 -9.09 1.28
C THR A 223 -12.19 -9.56 1.63
N ILE A 224 -12.48 -10.29 2.69
CA ILE A 224 -11.60 -10.79 3.74
C ILE A 224 -11.00 -12.12 3.31
N SER A 225 -9.68 -12.22 3.36
CA SER A 225 -8.92 -13.39 2.93
C SER A 225 -9.37 -14.67 3.64
N GLU A 226 -9.73 -15.69 2.87
CA GLU A 226 -10.00 -17.03 3.42
C GLU A 226 -8.73 -17.76 3.84
N THR A 227 -7.59 -17.38 3.26
CA THR A 227 -6.27 -17.89 3.63
C THR A 227 -5.82 -17.36 4.99
N ALA A 228 -6.02 -16.07 5.26
CA ALA A 228 -5.62 -15.40 6.50
C ALA A 228 -6.61 -15.61 7.64
N TRP A 229 -7.93 -15.66 7.36
CA TRP A 229 -8.97 -15.67 8.38
C TRP A 229 -8.88 -16.81 9.42
N PRO A 230 -8.48 -18.05 9.05
CA PRO A 230 -8.22 -19.11 10.02
C PRO A 230 -7.12 -18.75 11.04
N HIS A 231 -6.18 -17.87 10.66
CA HIS A 231 -5.05 -17.42 11.48
C HIS A 231 -5.28 -16.04 12.12
N ARG A 232 -6.49 -15.48 12.05
CA ARG A 232 -6.75 -14.07 12.39
C ARG A 232 -6.31 -13.65 13.79
N GLU A 233 -6.44 -14.50 14.80
CA GLU A 233 -6.01 -14.16 16.17
C GLU A 233 -4.47 -14.09 16.28
N ALA A 234 -3.76 -15.00 15.60
CA ALA A 234 -2.31 -14.96 15.52
C ALA A 234 -1.82 -13.73 14.73
N LEU A 235 -2.52 -13.38 13.64
CA LEU A 235 -2.24 -12.17 12.87
C LEU A 235 -2.54 -10.89 13.66
N ARG A 236 -3.65 -10.83 14.41
CA ARG A 236 -3.99 -9.71 15.31
C ARG A 236 -2.90 -9.49 16.35
N ALA A 237 -2.46 -10.55 17.02
CA ALA A 237 -1.38 -10.49 18.00
C ALA A 237 -0.06 -10.06 17.35
N ALA A 238 0.35 -10.72 16.27
CA ALA A 238 1.60 -10.42 15.58
C ALA A 238 1.63 -8.98 15.03
N THR A 239 0.51 -8.45 14.53
CA THR A 239 0.40 -7.05 14.11
C THR A 239 0.58 -6.11 15.30
N ALA A 240 -0.09 -6.34 16.43
CA ALA A 240 0.08 -5.48 17.60
C ALA A 240 1.54 -5.47 18.10
N GLU A 241 2.15 -6.65 18.25
CA GLU A 241 3.54 -6.81 18.69
C GLU A 241 4.54 -6.15 17.71
N LEU A 242 4.31 -6.29 16.41
CA LEU A 242 5.08 -5.63 15.36
C LEU A 242 5.02 -4.10 15.47
N LEU A 243 3.82 -3.55 15.61
CA LEU A 243 3.61 -2.10 15.65
C LEU A 243 4.18 -1.48 16.93
N ASP A 244 4.07 -2.18 18.06
CA ASP A 244 4.74 -1.82 19.32
C ASP A 244 6.27 -1.84 19.16
N ALA A 245 6.83 -2.88 18.55
CA ALA A 245 8.28 -3.04 18.38
C ALA A 245 8.91 -1.96 17.48
N VAL A 246 8.22 -1.55 16.41
CA VAL A 246 8.68 -0.44 15.57
C VAL A 246 8.36 0.93 16.16
N GLY A 247 7.54 0.99 17.21
CA GLY A 247 7.15 2.20 17.92
C GLY A 247 6.13 3.05 17.16
N LEU A 248 5.20 2.43 16.44
CA LEU A 248 4.08 3.13 15.80
C LEU A 248 2.96 3.31 16.81
N THR A 249 2.50 4.53 17.05
CA THR A 249 1.42 4.81 18.02
C THR A 249 0.11 5.26 17.37
N ASP A 250 0.20 5.92 16.22
CA ASP A 250 -0.91 6.61 15.59
C ASP A 250 -0.85 6.45 14.07
N GLY A 251 -2.01 6.27 13.45
CA GLY A 251 -2.18 6.20 12.00
C GLY A 251 -2.44 4.80 11.46
N PRO A 252 -2.72 4.69 10.15
CA PRO A 252 -2.95 3.42 9.48
C PRO A 252 -1.63 2.65 9.31
N ALA A 253 -1.72 1.32 9.38
CA ALA A 253 -0.61 0.46 8.98
C ALA A 253 -1.08 -0.64 8.06
N HIS A 254 -0.27 -0.88 7.03
CA HIS A 254 -0.39 -2.02 6.12
C HIS A 254 0.79 -2.96 6.38
N SER A 255 0.50 -4.13 6.92
CA SER A 255 1.53 -5.13 7.27
C SER A 255 1.34 -6.40 6.47
N GLU A 256 2.41 -6.93 5.91
CA GLU A 256 2.39 -8.16 5.14
C GLU A 256 3.01 -9.29 5.96
N PHE A 257 2.45 -10.49 5.80
CA PHE A 257 2.87 -11.70 6.50
C PHE A 257 2.98 -12.86 5.52
N VAL A 258 3.94 -13.74 5.77
CA VAL A 258 3.97 -15.07 5.17
C VAL A 258 3.39 -16.06 6.19
N LEU A 259 2.37 -16.82 5.80
CA LEU A 259 1.80 -17.87 6.64
C LEU A 259 2.64 -19.15 6.52
N THR A 260 3.70 -19.22 7.32
CA THR A 260 4.58 -20.39 7.33
C THR A 260 3.97 -21.58 8.08
N PRO A 261 4.47 -22.82 7.89
CA PRO A 261 4.07 -23.96 8.72
C PRO A 261 4.25 -23.75 10.23
N ALA A 262 5.14 -22.83 10.63
CA ALA A 262 5.39 -22.46 12.03
C ALA A 262 4.62 -21.20 12.48
N GLY A 263 3.59 -20.80 11.72
CA GLY A 263 2.75 -19.63 11.96
C GLY A 263 3.14 -18.41 11.13
N PRO A 264 2.39 -17.30 11.25
CA PRO A 264 2.67 -16.06 10.53
C PRO A 264 4.07 -15.53 10.83
N ARG A 265 4.74 -14.99 9.81
CA ARG A 265 6.00 -14.27 9.93
C ARG A 265 5.85 -12.93 9.23
N VAL A 266 6.24 -11.85 9.92
CA VAL A 266 6.22 -10.50 9.35
C VAL A 266 7.09 -10.51 8.09
N LEU A 267 6.51 -10.13 6.96
CA LEU A 267 7.26 -9.90 5.73
C LEU A 267 7.78 -8.46 5.73
N GLU A 268 6.87 -7.50 5.83
CA GLU A 268 7.15 -6.06 5.94
C GLU A 268 5.97 -5.29 6.58
N THR A 269 6.17 -4.02 6.92
CA THR A 269 5.14 -3.14 7.45
C THR A 269 5.32 -1.73 6.94
N HIS A 270 4.22 -0.98 6.84
CA HIS A 270 4.18 0.37 6.30
C HIS A 270 3.22 1.24 7.12
N ASN A 271 3.62 2.46 7.46
CA ASN A 271 2.75 3.46 8.10
C ASN A 271 1.95 4.26 7.06
N ARG A 272 1.13 3.54 6.28
CA ARG A 272 0.23 4.12 5.28
C ARG A 272 -0.93 3.16 5.02
N LEU A 273 -1.92 3.68 4.29
CA LEU A 273 -2.95 2.84 3.69
C LEU A 273 -2.34 1.92 2.63
N ALA A 274 -2.95 0.75 2.47
CA ALA A 274 -2.58 -0.22 1.44
C ALA A 274 -2.75 0.31 0.01
N GLY A 275 -1.99 -0.29 -0.90
CA GLY A 275 -2.11 -0.08 -2.34
C GLY A 275 -3.34 -0.79 -2.94
N SER A 276 -3.41 -0.78 -4.28
CA SER A 276 -4.32 -1.64 -5.06
C SER A 276 -5.81 -1.62 -4.67
N GLY A 277 -6.28 -0.51 -4.08
CA GLY A 277 -7.68 -0.34 -3.66
C GLY A 277 -8.08 -1.10 -2.39
N ALA A 278 -7.15 -1.79 -1.73
CA ALA A 278 -7.43 -2.56 -0.52
C ALA A 278 -8.16 -1.78 0.59
N PRO A 279 -7.88 -0.49 0.87
CA PRO A 279 -8.66 0.25 1.88
C PRO A 279 -10.16 0.31 1.58
N ASP A 280 -10.55 0.40 0.30
CA ASP A 280 -11.96 0.36 -0.10
C ASP A 280 -12.55 -1.05 -0.01
N LEU A 281 -11.76 -2.09 -0.31
CA LEU A 281 -12.18 -3.49 -0.13
C LEU A 281 -12.45 -3.80 1.35
N VAL A 282 -11.60 -3.31 2.24
CA VAL A 282 -11.78 -3.41 3.70
C VAL A 282 -13.04 -2.68 4.14
N ARG A 283 -13.27 -1.45 3.64
CA ARG A 283 -14.49 -0.69 3.90
C ARG A 283 -15.75 -1.45 3.46
N ARG A 284 -15.75 -2.04 2.26
CA ARG A 284 -16.87 -2.83 1.73
C ARG A 284 -17.13 -4.11 2.53
N ALA A 285 -16.06 -4.76 2.97
CA ALA A 285 -16.17 -6.03 3.69
C ALA A 285 -16.52 -5.88 5.17
N THR A 286 -16.20 -4.74 5.81
CA THR A 286 -16.33 -4.55 7.26
C THR A 286 -17.15 -3.33 7.69
N GLY A 287 -17.43 -2.41 6.76
CA GLY A 287 -18.04 -1.10 7.05
C GLY A 287 -17.08 -0.06 7.63
N VAL A 288 -15.82 -0.42 7.93
CA VAL A 288 -14.85 0.51 8.54
C VAL A 288 -13.99 1.17 7.48
N ASP A 289 -14.03 2.50 7.43
CA ASP A 289 -13.29 3.32 6.48
C ASP A 289 -11.97 3.84 7.07
N LEU A 290 -10.87 3.13 6.78
CA LEU A 290 -9.51 3.50 7.21
C LEU A 290 -9.06 4.85 6.63
N ALA A 291 -9.52 5.21 5.42
CA ALA A 291 -9.16 6.48 4.78
C ALA A 291 -9.84 7.66 5.48
N ARG A 292 -11.10 7.51 5.90
CA ARG A 292 -11.79 8.49 6.75
C ARG A 292 -11.09 8.61 8.12
N MET A 293 -10.80 7.48 8.76
CA MET A 293 -10.17 7.43 10.09
C MET A 293 -8.83 8.17 10.12
N PHE A 294 -8.10 8.21 9.01
CA PHE A 294 -6.82 8.92 8.87
C PHE A 294 -6.89 10.39 9.32
N LEU A 295 -7.99 11.08 9.02
CA LEU A 295 -8.24 12.45 9.51
C LEU A 295 -9.03 12.46 10.80
N THR A 296 -10.07 11.64 10.92
CA THR A 296 -11.09 11.83 11.95
C THR A 296 -10.69 11.31 13.32
N VAL A 297 -9.97 10.19 13.41
CA VAL A 297 -9.54 9.60 14.67
C VAL A 297 -8.54 10.50 15.42
N PRO A 298 -7.43 10.98 14.81
CA PRO A 298 -6.49 11.83 15.53
C PRO A 298 -7.07 13.20 15.91
N LEU A 299 -8.13 13.67 15.22
CA LEU A 299 -8.89 14.88 15.58
C LEU A 299 -10.00 14.63 16.61
N GLY A 300 -10.22 13.38 17.02
CA GLY A 300 -11.31 13.01 17.94
C GLY A 300 -12.73 13.20 17.38
N ILE A 301 -12.87 13.30 16.06
CA ILE A 301 -14.17 13.37 15.36
C ILE A 301 -14.83 12.00 15.39
N ASP A 302 -14.07 10.97 15.01
CA ASP A 302 -14.46 9.58 15.15
C ASP A 302 -13.62 8.93 16.26
N LYS A 303 -14.14 7.86 16.86
CA LYS A 303 -13.39 7.04 17.81
C LYS A 303 -12.74 5.87 17.08
N LEU A 304 -11.53 5.49 17.49
CA LEU A 304 -10.97 4.20 17.12
C LEU A 304 -11.92 3.08 17.60
N PRO A 305 -12.33 2.12 16.75
CA PRO A 305 -13.24 1.03 17.15
C PRO A 305 -12.77 0.33 18.42
N GLU A 306 -13.68 -0.07 19.30
CA GLU A 306 -13.32 -0.72 20.57
C GLU A 306 -12.76 -2.13 20.37
N THR A 307 -13.27 -2.83 19.36
CA THR A 307 -12.84 -4.17 18.97
C THR A 307 -12.48 -4.22 17.50
N HIS A 308 -11.77 -5.28 17.09
CA HIS A 308 -11.63 -5.62 15.68
C HIS A 308 -13.02 -5.80 15.05
N PRO A 309 -13.32 -5.17 13.91
CA PRO A 309 -14.61 -5.34 13.25
C PRO A 309 -14.74 -6.77 12.71
N GLU A 310 -15.97 -7.26 12.72
CA GLU A 310 -16.30 -8.54 12.09
C GLU A 310 -16.76 -8.31 10.64
N PRO A 311 -16.35 -9.16 9.70
CA PRO A 311 -16.77 -9.06 8.30
C PRO A 311 -18.28 -9.18 8.12
N THR A 312 -18.84 -8.34 7.26
CA THR A 312 -20.22 -8.40 6.80
C THR A 312 -20.35 -8.85 5.34
N GLY A 313 -19.23 -9.02 4.64
CA GLY A 313 -19.17 -9.49 3.25
C GLY A 313 -17.73 -9.69 2.78
N GLY A 314 -17.56 -9.76 1.46
CA GLY A 314 -16.25 -9.74 0.82
C GLY A 314 -16.23 -8.80 -0.38
N ALA A 315 -15.03 -8.39 -0.79
CA ALA A 315 -14.77 -7.53 -1.92
C ALA A 315 -13.46 -7.95 -2.60
N ALA A 316 -13.37 -7.73 -3.90
CA ALA A 316 -12.20 -8.03 -4.70
C ALA A 316 -11.99 -6.96 -5.77
N ILE A 317 -10.72 -6.70 -6.07
CA ILE A 317 -10.29 -6.02 -7.28
C ILE A 317 -9.48 -6.99 -8.12
N ARG A 318 -9.80 -7.09 -9.41
CA ARG A 318 -9.07 -7.91 -10.38
C ARG A 318 -8.64 -7.04 -11.56
N PHE A 319 -7.35 -6.98 -11.83
CA PHE A 319 -6.80 -6.21 -12.94
C PHE A 319 -6.95 -6.97 -14.27
N PHE A 320 -7.10 -6.22 -15.37
CA PHE A 320 -7.00 -6.79 -16.71
C PHE A 320 -5.53 -7.05 -17.05
N VAL A 321 -5.21 -8.31 -17.33
CA VAL A 321 -3.86 -8.78 -17.69
C VAL A 321 -3.85 -9.49 -19.06
N PRO A 322 -4.20 -8.79 -20.15
CA PRO A 322 -4.16 -9.37 -21.50
C PRO A 322 -2.73 -9.66 -21.96
N GLU A 323 -2.58 -10.39 -23.08
CA GLU A 323 -1.28 -10.62 -23.70
C GLU A 323 -0.63 -9.28 -24.11
N ALA A 324 0.71 -9.23 -24.03
CA ALA A 324 1.47 -8.05 -24.43
C ALA A 324 1.40 -7.84 -25.95
N GLY A 325 1.15 -6.62 -26.36
CA GLY A 325 0.94 -6.28 -27.78
C GLY A 325 0.22 -4.95 -27.93
N ARG A 326 -0.13 -4.58 -29.17
CA ARG A 326 -0.91 -3.36 -29.42
C ARG A 326 -2.40 -3.68 -29.41
N ILE A 327 -3.19 -2.94 -28.65
CA ILE A 327 -4.65 -3.14 -28.57
C ILE A 327 -5.28 -2.77 -29.91
N THR A 328 -5.98 -3.72 -30.54
CA THR A 328 -6.74 -3.52 -31.77
C THR A 328 -8.24 -3.32 -31.53
N ALA A 329 -8.78 -3.91 -30.46
CA ALA A 329 -10.17 -3.74 -30.05
C ALA A 329 -10.37 -4.10 -28.57
N ILE A 330 -11.40 -3.54 -27.93
CA ILE A 330 -11.90 -3.97 -26.61
C ILE A 330 -13.40 -4.25 -26.72
N THR A 331 -13.80 -5.50 -26.50
CA THR A 331 -15.19 -5.96 -26.71
C THR A 331 -15.82 -6.53 -25.44
N GLY A 332 -17.15 -6.59 -25.38
CA GLY A 332 -17.90 -7.17 -24.25
C GLY A 332 -18.31 -6.18 -23.15
N LEU A 333 -17.96 -4.90 -23.31
CA LEU A 333 -18.27 -3.85 -22.33
C LEU A 333 -19.77 -3.58 -22.19
N ASP A 334 -20.57 -3.77 -23.24
CA ASP A 334 -22.02 -3.55 -23.18
C ASP A 334 -22.79 -4.74 -22.58
N GLU A 335 -22.13 -5.89 -22.38
CA GLU A 335 -22.74 -7.17 -21.97
C GLU A 335 -22.55 -7.48 -20.47
N VAL A 336 -21.80 -6.64 -19.75
CA VAL A 336 -21.47 -6.90 -18.33
C VAL A 336 -22.57 -6.48 -17.36
N GLY A 337 -23.50 -5.60 -17.76
CA GLY A 337 -24.66 -5.22 -16.94
C GLY A 337 -24.31 -4.49 -15.63
N VAL A 338 -23.10 -3.96 -15.52
CA VAL A 338 -22.59 -3.16 -14.39
C VAL A 338 -22.10 -1.81 -14.91
N PRO A 339 -21.95 -0.78 -14.05
CA PRO A 339 -21.31 0.46 -14.44
C PRO A 339 -19.92 0.24 -15.05
N VAL A 340 -19.70 0.86 -16.20
CA VAL A 340 -18.41 0.84 -16.91
C VAL A 340 -17.93 2.28 -17.09
N LEU A 341 -16.71 2.56 -16.62
CA LEU A 341 -16.00 3.80 -16.93
C LEU A 341 -14.86 3.50 -17.89
N ARG A 342 -14.84 4.23 -18.99
CA ARG A 342 -13.73 4.23 -19.95
C ARG A 342 -12.94 5.52 -19.79
N VAL A 343 -11.64 5.39 -19.56
CA VAL A 343 -10.73 6.53 -19.57
C VAL A 343 -10.65 7.06 -21.01
N PRO A 344 -10.79 8.37 -21.25
CA PRO A 344 -10.71 8.92 -22.60
C PRO A 344 -9.36 8.63 -23.26
N PRO A 345 -9.30 8.37 -24.58
CA PRO A 345 -8.05 8.16 -25.29
C PRO A 345 -7.06 9.30 -25.06
N GLY A 346 -5.79 8.95 -24.82
CA GLY A 346 -4.70 9.91 -24.56
C GLY A 346 -4.63 10.45 -23.13
N VAL A 347 -5.62 10.18 -22.29
CA VAL A 347 -5.55 10.48 -20.85
C VAL A 347 -4.78 9.37 -20.16
N ARG A 348 -3.72 9.71 -19.44
CA ARG A 348 -2.99 8.77 -18.58
C ARG A 348 -3.49 8.91 -17.14
N PRO A 349 -4.13 7.88 -16.57
CA PRO A 349 -4.51 7.92 -15.18
C PRO A 349 -3.29 8.10 -14.26
N PRO A 350 -3.43 8.79 -13.12
CA PRO A 350 -2.32 9.07 -12.21
C PRO A 350 -1.84 7.83 -11.45
N HIS A 351 -2.62 6.74 -11.43
CA HIS A 351 -2.28 5.48 -10.77
C HIS A 351 -3.12 4.32 -11.34
N ILE A 352 -2.78 3.08 -10.97
CA ILE A 352 -3.39 1.84 -11.50
C ILE A 352 -4.84 1.57 -11.09
N ILE A 353 -5.34 2.18 -10.00
CA ILE A 353 -6.74 2.06 -9.56
C ILE A 353 -7.45 3.42 -9.63
N PRO A 354 -7.57 4.06 -10.82
CA PRO A 354 -8.19 5.37 -10.92
C PRO A 354 -9.70 5.28 -10.72
N TYR A 355 -10.33 6.38 -10.29
CA TYR A 355 -11.79 6.55 -10.23
C TYR A 355 -12.57 5.60 -9.31
N LEU A 356 -11.91 4.87 -8.42
CA LEU A 356 -12.58 3.92 -7.51
C LEU A 356 -13.70 4.57 -6.68
N TYR A 357 -13.50 5.82 -6.26
CA TYR A 357 -14.48 6.60 -5.50
C TYR A 357 -15.80 6.83 -6.26
N LYS A 358 -15.82 6.77 -7.60
CA LYS A 358 -17.04 6.94 -8.39
C LYS A 358 -18.01 5.77 -8.26
N PHE A 359 -17.52 4.63 -7.75
CA PHE A 359 -18.27 3.40 -7.62
C PHE A 359 -18.49 3.01 -6.17
N ALA A 360 -18.36 3.96 -5.23
CA ALA A 360 -18.39 3.69 -3.78
C ALA A 360 -19.63 2.91 -3.32
N GLU A 361 -20.76 3.08 -4.01
CA GLU A 361 -22.06 2.47 -3.73
C GLU A 361 -22.41 1.29 -4.65
N ASP A 362 -21.63 1.03 -5.70
CA ASP A 362 -21.90 -0.06 -6.64
C ASP A 362 -21.35 -1.39 -6.12
N GLU A 363 -22.14 -2.47 -6.24
CA GLU A 363 -21.66 -3.82 -5.89
C GLU A 363 -20.58 -4.33 -6.83
N ALA A 364 -20.56 -3.86 -8.08
CA ALA A 364 -19.52 -4.19 -9.03
C ALA A 364 -19.39 -3.08 -10.07
N ALA A 365 -18.19 -2.87 -10.57
CA ALA A 365 -17.89 -1.87 -11.58
C ALA A 365 -16.68 -2.27 -12.41
N VAL A 366 -16.59 -1.72 -13.61
CA VAL A 366 -15.46 -1.91 -14.53
C VAL A 366 -14.83 -0.56 -14.84
N VAL A 367 -13.51 -0.51 -14.76
CA VAL A 367 -12.71 0.60 -15.28
C VAL A 367 -11.81 0.09 -16.38
N ILE A 368 -11.86 0.72 -17.54
CA ILE A 368 -10.96 0.47 -18.68
C ILE A 368 -10.06 1.68 -18.85
N SER A 369 -8.77 1.47 -18.61
CA SER A 369 -7.76 2.55 -18.60
C SER A 369 -7.04 2.72 -19.94
N LYS A 370 -7.01 1.67 -20.78
CA LYS A 370 -6.41 1.73 -22.12
C LYS A 370 -7.44 1.70 -23.24
N SER A 371 -7.04 2.26 -24.38
CA SER A 371 -7.84 2.37 -25.60
C SER A 371 -7.20 1.59 -26.75
N GLU A 372 -7.95 1.47 -27.85
CA GLU A 372 -7.41 0.97 -29.12
C GLU A 372 -6.20 1.82 -29.55
N GLY A 373 -5.14 1.14 -29.99
CA GLY A 373 -3.86 1.73 -30.33
C GLY A 373 -2.86 1.79 -29.18
N ASP A 374 -3.30 1.68 -27.92
CA ASP A 374 -2.39 1.63 -26.76
C ASP A 374 -1.64 0.30 -26.69
N THR A 375 -0.51 0.31 -25.99
CA THR A 375 0.34 -0.87 -25.80
C THR A 375 0.06 -1.54 -24.46
N VAL A 376 -0.17 -2.85 -24.48
CA VAL A 376 -0.15 -3.70 -23.29
C VAL A 376 1.29 -4.10 -23.01
N ASN A 377 1.78 -3.78 -21.81
CA ASN A 377 3.11 -4.19 -21.37
C ASN A 377 3.07 -5.61 -20.79
N PRO A 378 4.16 -6.39 -20.90
CA PRO A 378 4.29 -7.63 -20.15
C PRO A 378 4.18 -7.35 -18.65
N LEU A 379 3.45 -8.19 -17.92
CA LEU A 379 3.24 -8.05 -16.47
C LEU A 379 4.52 -8.38 -15.68
N ARG A 380 5.38 -7.37 -15.47
CA ARG A 380 6.67 -7.49 -14.78
C ARG A 380 6.71 -6.74 -13.45
N ALA A 381 5.83 -5.75 -13.28
CA ALA A 381 5.63 -5.01 -12.06
C ALA A 381 4.14 -4.71 -11.86
N VAL A 382 3.74 -4.38 -10.63
CA VAL A 382 2.36 -3.95 -10.32
C VAL A 382 1.96 -2.71 -11.14
N MET A 383 2.92 -1.91 -11.61
CA MET A 383 2.66 -0.77 -12.49
C MET A 383 2.25 -1.14 -13.91
N ASP A 384 2.44 -2.40 -14.33
CA ASP A 384 1.92 -2.92 -15.58
C ASP A 384 0.44 -3.33 -15.48
N CYS A 385 -0.17 -3.27 -14.28
CA CYS A 385 -1.60 -3.42 -14.08
C CYS A 385 -2.38 -2.14 -14.45
N ASP A 386 -2.06 -1.54 -15.60
CA ASP A 386 -2.56 -0.24 -16.05
C ASP A 386 -3.62 -0.34 -17.16
N ASN A 387 -4.06 -1.56 -17.51
CA ASN A 387 -5.09 -1.77 -18.54
C ASN A 387 -6.51 -1.46 -18.03
N GLY A 388 -6.69 -1.44 -16.71
CA GLY A 388 -7.96 -1.27 -16.01
C GLY A 388 -8.21 -2.38 -14.99
N TYR A 389 -9.36 -2.34 -14.35
CA TYR A 389 -9.73 -3.31 -13.31
C TYR A 389 -11.24 -3.53 -13.23
N VAL A 390 -11.61 -4.63 -12.58
CA VAL A 390 -12.96 -4.93 -12.11
C VAL A 390 -12.97 -4.84 -10.60
N LEU A 391 -13.92 -4.10 -10.05
CA LEU A 391 -14.28 -4.11 -8.64
C LEU A 391 -15.52 -4.97 -8.45
N ALA A 392 -15.56 -5.80 -7.41
CA ALA A 392 -16.75 -6.54 -7.02
C ALA A 392 -16.86 -6.68 -5.50
N GLN A 393 -18.09 -6.70 -5.02
CA GLN A 393 -18.49 -6.99 -3.65
C GLN A 393 -19.46 -8.19 -3.67
N GLY A 394 -19.38 -9.00 -2.62
CA GLY A 394 -20.14 -10.23 -2.49
C GLY A 394 -20.48 -10.54 -1.04
N ARG A 395 -21.27 -11.59 -0.86
CA ARG A 395 -21.66 -12.09 0.47
C ARG A 395 -20.47 -12.59 1.30
N ASP A 396 -19.41 -12.99 0.61
CA ASP A 396 -18.11 -13.39 1.14
C ASP A 396 -17.05 -13.12 0.06
N MET A 397 -15.78 -13.45 0.37
CA MET A 397 -14.66 -13.25 -0.54
C MET A 397 -14.79 -14.09 -1.82
N ARG A 398 -15.22 -15.36 -1.72
CA ARG A 398 -15.40 -16.24 -2.89
C ARG A 398 -16.42 -15.69 -3.86
N ASP A 399 -17.55 -15.21 -3.36
CA ASP A 399 -18.61 -14.59 -4.16
C ASP A 399 -18.09 -13.34 -4.88
N ALA A 400 -17.33 -12.48 -4.19
CA ALA A 400 -16.73 -11.29 -4.78
C ALA A 400 -15.69 -11.64 -5.87
N VAL A 401 -14.79 -12.59 -5.61
CA VAL A 401 -13.79 -13.05 -6.58
C VAL A 401 -14.45 -13.70 -7.80
N ALA A 402 -15.49 -14.52 -7.59
CA ALA A 402 -16.21 -15.15 -8.70
C ALA A 402 -16.92 -14.12 -9.59
N LYS A 403 -17.55 -13.10 -8.99
CA LYS A 403 -18.14 -11.96 -9.72
C LYS A 403 -17.07 -11.20 -10.52
N ALA A 404 -15.95 -10.85 -9.90
CA ALA A 404 -14.86 -10.14 -10.56
C ALA A 404 -14.30 -10.94 -11.74
N ALA A 405 -14.02 -12.23 -11.54
CA ALA A 405 -13.53 -13.12 -12.57
C ALA A 405 -14.50 -13.24 -13.76
N ALA A 406 -15.79 -13.46 -13.49
CA ALA A 406 -16.81 -13.59 -14.53
C ALA A 406 -16.95 -12.30 -15.37
N LEU A 407 -16.80 -11.12 -14.76
CA LEU A 407 -16.80 -9.84 -15.46
C LEU A 407 -15.53 -9.67 -16.30
N THR A 408 -14.36 -10.01 -15.75
CA THR A 408 -13.08 -9.96 -16.47
C THR A 408 -13.09 -10.87 -17.71
N GLU A 409 -13.66 -12.07 -17.62
CA GLU A 409 -13.73 -13.04 -18.73
C GLU A 409 -14.66 -12.60 -19.89
N ARG A 410 -15.67 -11.78 -19.61
CA ARG A 410 -16.59 -11.25 -20.62
C ARG A 410 -15.95 -10.13 -21.46
N ILE A 411 -14.99 -9.41 -20.88
CA ILE A 411 -14.32 -8.29 -21.54
C ILE A 411 -13.04 -8.79 -22.19
N ARG A 412 -12.94 -8.62 -23.51
CA ARG A 412 -11.80 -9.12 -24.29
C ARG A 412 -11.01 -7.96 -24.87
N PHE A 413 -9.72 -7.97 -24.57
CA PHE A 413 -8.72 -7.15 -25.25
C PHE A 413 -8.18 -7.96 -26.42
N HIS A 414 -8.30 -7.43 -27.63
CA HIS A 414 -7.71 -7.99 -28.84
C HIS A 414 -6.37 -7.29 -29.05
N VAL A 415 -5.29 -8.07 -29.17
CA VAL A 415 -3.93 -7.54 -29.29
C VAL A 415 -3.22 -8.13 -30.51
N GLU A 416 -2.38 -7.33 -31.18
CA GLU A 416 -1.52 -7.72 -32.31
C GLU A 416 -0.03 -7.61 -32.01
#